data_AF-A0A412H9V7-F1
#
_entry.id   AF-A0A412H9V7-F1
#
_cell.length_a   1.000
_cell.length_b   1.000
_cell.length_c   1.000
_cell.angle_alpha   90.00
_cell.angle_beta   90.00
_cell.angle_gamma   90.00
#
_symmetry.space_group_name_H-M   'P 1'
#
loop_
_entity.id
_entity.type
_entity.pdbx_description
1 polymer ?
#
loop_
_entity_poly.entity_id
_entity_poly.type
_entity_poly.pdbx_seq_one_letter_code
_entity_poly.pdbx_strand_id
1 'polypeptide(L)'
;MIMKQVEERYISLLTDFGFKRIFGTAMNKDLLICFLNSLFNGRQVVKDVSYLNPEHVGDVYTDRKAIFDVYCEGENGEKFIVEMQNAYQT
;
A
#
# COMPACT_ATOMS: atom_id res chain seq x y z
N MET A 1 -25.14 -10.47 20.00
CA MET A 1 -25.47 -9.18 19.36
C MET A 1 -24.72 -9.13 18.03
N ILE A 2 -25.45 -9.16 16.92
CA ILE A 2 -24.84 -9.04 15.58
C ILE A 2 -24.51 -7.57 15.39
N MET A 3 -23.23 -7.20 15.49
CA MET A 3 -22.76 -5.88 15.09
C MET A 3 -22.93 -5.79 13.58
N LYS A 4 -23.92 -5.05 13.10
CA LYS A 4 -23.98 -4.63 11.70
C LYS A 4 -22.72 -3.79 11.46
N GLN A 5 -21.75 -4.33 10.72
CA GLN A 5 -20.67 -3.50 10.16
C GLN A 5 -21.36 -2.40 9.36
N VAL A 6 -21.19 -1.16 9.80
CA VAL A 6 -21.55 0.00 8.98
C VAL A 6 -20.54 -0.02 7.84
N GLU A 7 -20.98 -0.38 6.64
CA GLU A 7 -20.16 -0.17 5.45
C GLU A 7 -19.95 1.33 5.32
N GLU A 8 -18.70 1.78 5.50
CA GLU A 8 -18.35 3.16 5.24
C GLU A 8 -18.66 3.47 3.77
N ARG A 9 -19.38 4.58 3.52
CA ARG A 9 -19.75 5.00 2.16
C ARG A 9 -18.53 5.26 1.27
N TYR A 10 -17.38 5.57 1.87
CA TYR A 10 -16.13 5.89 1.18
C TYR A 10 -14.99 5.08 1.78
N ILE A 11 -14.03 4.72 0.94
CA ILE A 11 -12.81 4.03 1.37
C ILE A 11 -11.71 5.06 1.59
N SER A 12 -11.14 5.10 2.80
CA SER A 12 -9.98 5.94 3.10
C SER A 12 -8.67 5.23 2.71
N LEU A 13 -7.93 5.80 1.76
CA LEU A 13 -6.59 5.34 1.38
C LEU A 13 -5.53 5.52 2.48
N LEU A 14 -5.84 6.28 3.53
CA LEU A 14 -4.96 6.47 4.69
C LEU A 14 -5.03 5.30 5.68
N THR A 15 -5.98 4.39 5.49
CA THR A 15 -6.11 3.17 6.29
C THR A 15 -5.46 1.99 5.57
N ASP A 16 -4.88 1.06 6.34
CA ASP A 16 -4.35 -0.20 5.83
C ASP A 16 -5.39 -0.95 4.99
N PHE A 17 -6.63 -1.05 5.50
CA PHE A 17 -7.74 -1.67 4.80
C PHE A 17 -8.02 -1.02 3.45
N GLY A 18 -8.16 0.31 3.41
CA GLY A 18 -8.49 1.00 2.18
C GLY A 18 -7.38 0.95 1.14
N PHE A 19 -6.13 1.08 1.58
CA PHE A 19 -4.97 0.94 0.71
C PHE A 19 -4.87 -0.48 0.14
N LYS A 20 -4.97 -1.53 0.97
CA LYS A 20 -4.99 -2.93 0.52
C LYS A 20 -6.19 -3.27 -0.35
N ARG A 21 -7.36 -2.68 -0.08
CA ARG A 21 -8.56 -2.89 -0.88
C ARG A 21 -8.40 -2.36 -2.30
N ILE A 22 -7.72 -1.23 -2.47
CA ILE A 22 -7.51 -0.58 -3.75
C ILE A 22 -6.25 -1.10 -4.45
N PHE A 23 -5.14 -1.26 -3.74
CA PHE A 23 -3.83 -1.60 -4.32
C PHE A 23 -3.34 -3.00 -3.98
N GLY A 24 -4.01 -3.77 -3.13
CA GLY A 24 -3.50 -5.07 -2.65
C GLY A 24 -3.84 -6.28 -3.52
N THR A 25 -4.39 -6.07 -4.72
CA THR A 25 -4.72 -7.17 -5.66
C THR A 25 -3.80 -7.14 -6.87
N ALA A 26 -3.55 -8.31 -7.46
CA ALA A 26 -2.72 -8.42 -8.67
C ALA A 26 -3.31 -7.62 -9.85
N MET A 27 -4.64 -7.56 -9.96
CA MET A 27 -5.34 -6.78 -11.00
C MET A 27 -5.09 -5.27 -10.87
N ASN A 28 -4.87 -4.79 -9.65
CA ASN A 28 -4.69 -3.36 -9.38
C ASN A 28 -3.21 -2.96 -9.28
N LYS A 29 -2.30 -3.87 -9.65
CA LYS A 29 -0.86 -3.62 -9.63
C LYS A 29 -0.46 -2.42 -10.49
N ASP A 30 -1.06 -2.28 -11.67
CA ASP A 30 -0.79 -1.14 -12.57
C ASP A 30 -1.25 0.19 -11.96
N LEU A 31 -2.33 0.19 -11.17
CA LEU A 31 -2.80 1.38 -10.47
C LEU A 31 -1.79 1.83 -9.42
N LEU A 32 -1.18 0.89 -8.70
CA LEU A 32 -0.14 1.19 -7.71
C LEU A 32 1.11 1.76 -8.40
N ILE A 33 1.52 1.18 -9.52
CA ILE A 33 2.65 1.69 -10.32
C ILE A 33 2.38 3.11 -10.82
N CYS A 34 1.20 3.38 -11.39
CA CYS A 34 0.80 4.71 -11.84
C CYS A 34 0.79 5.72 -10.70
N PHE A 35 0.26 5.34 -9.53
CA PHE A 35 0.23 6.19 -8.35
C PHE A 35 1.65 6.55 -7.88
N LEU A 36 2.53 5.56 -7.71
CA LEU A 36 3.92 5.78 -7.29
C LEU A 36 4.69 6.64 -8.28
N ASN A 37 4.57 6.38 -9.58
CA ASN A 37 5.22 7.18 -10.61
C ASN A 37 4.73 8.64 -10.62
N SER A 38 3.45 8.86 -10.34
CA SER A 38 2.89 10.21 -10.19
C SER A 38 3.46 10.93 -8.96
N LEU A 39 3.64 10.21 -7.85
CA LEU A 39 4.27 10.76 -6.64
C LEU A 39 5.75 11.08 -6.82
N PHE A 40 6.50 10.20 -7.48
CA PHE A 40 7.92 10.40 -7.72
C PHE A 40 8.20 11.51 -8.73
N ASN A 41 7.25 11.83 -9.60
CA ASN A 41 7.33 12.92 -10.56
C ASN A 41 8.65 12.88 -11.37
N GLY A 42 8.97 11.70 -11.89
CA GLY A 42 10.16 11.44 -12.72
C GLY A 42 11.49 11.30 -11.97
N ARG A 43 11.54 11.51 -10.64
CA ARG A 43 12.76 11.26 -9.85
C ARG A 43 13.10 9.78 -9.75
N GLN A 44 12.08 8.93 -9.85
CA GLN A 44 12.15 7.48 -9.80
C GLN A 44 11.05 6.95 -10.71
N VAL A 45 11.37 5.97 -11.55
CA VAL A 45 10.41 5.32 -12.44
C VAL A 45 10.28 3.86 -12.01
N VAL A 46 9.12 3.52 -11.48
CA VAL A 46 8.72 2.15 -11.09
C VAL A 46 8.24 1.41 -12.32
N LYS A 47 8.86 0.26 -12.61
CA LYS A 47 8.47 -0.69 -13.65
C LYS A 47 7.63 -1.82 -13.11
N ASP A 48 7.97 -2.31 -11.93
CA ASP A 48 7.27 -3.43 -11.32
C ASP A 48 7.15 -3.24 -9.81
N VAL A 49 6.12 -3.86 -9.24
CA VAL A 49 5.92 -3.91 -7.79
C VAL A 49 5.56 -5.32 -7.33
N SER A 50 6.06 -5.71 -6.17
CA SER A 50 5.70 -6.94 -5.48
C SER A 50 5.29 -6.62 -4.06
N TYR A 51 4.18 -7.22 -3.63
CA TYR A 51 3.75 -7.14 -2.25
C TYR A 51 4.65 -8.05 -1.42
N LEU A 52 5.32 -7.48 -0.42
CA LEU A 52 6.06 -8.29 0.54
C LEU A 52 5.01 -8.99 1.40
N ASN A 53 4.84 -10.30 1.18
CA ASN A 53 3.85 -11.13 1.84
C ASN A 53 3.92 -10.96 3.36
N PRO A 54 2.90 -10.41 4.03
CA PRO A 54 2.71 -10.61 5.44
C PRO A 54 1.85 -11.88 5.53
N GLU A 55 2.45 -13.07 5.58
CA GLU A 55 1.70 -14.34 5.77
C GLU A 55 0.85 -14.39 7.07
N HIS A 56 0.73 -13.29 7.81
CA HIS A 56 -0.06 -13.19 9.02
C HIS A 56 -0.84 -11.87 9.10
N VAL A 57 -1.56 -11.46 8.05
CA VAL A 57 -2.72 -10.56 8.26
C VAL A 57 -3.89 -11.40 8.76
N GLY A 58 -3.70 -12.04 9.92
CA GLY A 58 -4.80 -12.19 10.86
C GLY A 58 -5.18 -10.79 11.33
N ASP A 59 -6.40 -10.64 11.85
CA ASP A 59 -7.00 -9.41 12.42
C ASP A 59 -6.23 -8.84 13.63
N VAL A 60 -4.91 -8.74 13.56
CA VAL A 60 -4.04 -8.34 14.66
C VAL A 60 -3.65 -6.89 14.44
N TYR A 61 -4.51 -6.03 14.99
CA TYR A 61 -4.30 -4.61 15.29
C TYR A 61 -3.14 -4.39 16.28
N THR A 62 -1.90 -4.78 15.94
CA THR A 62 -0.77 -4.56 16.86
C THR A 62 0.42 -3.93 16.17
N ASP A 63 0.65 -2.65 16.50
CA ASP A 63 1.97 -2.01 16.68
C ASP A 63 2.98 -1.98 15.52
N ARG A 64 2.56 -2.10 14.26
CA ARG A 64 3.44 -1.72 13.15
C ARG A 64 3.14 -0.31 12.67
N LYS A 65 4.10 0.59 12.90
CA LYS A 65 4.10 1.97 12.36
C LYS A 65 4.13 2.01 10.83
N ALA A 66 4.66 0.97 10.18
CA ALA A 66 4.61 0.79 8.73
C ALA A 66 3.29 0.14 8.31
N ILE A 67 2.49 0.88 7.54
CA ILE A 67 1.13 0.49 7.13
C ILE A 67 1.20 -0.52 5.97
N PHE A 68 2.13 -0.36 5.04
CA PHE A 68 2.21 -1.24 3.87
C PHE A 68 3.56 -1.11 3.18
N ASP A 69 4.26 -2.24 3.01
CA ASP A 69 5.58 -2.29 2.38
C ASP A 69 5.48 -2.86 0.97
N VAL A 70 5.96 -2.09 -0.01
CA VAL A 70 5.93 -2.45 -1.43
C VAL A 70 7.37 -2.56 -1.93
N TYR A 71 7.72 -3.74 -2.42
CA TYR A 71 8.97 -3.92 -3.13
C TYR A 71 8.83 -3.39 -4.56
N CYS A 72 9.68 -2.45 -4.95
CA CYS A 72 9.66 -1.81 -6.26
C CYS A 72 10.91 -2.18 -7.06
N GLU A 73 10.72 -2.44 -8.34
CA GLU A 73 11.79 -2.53 -9.33
C GLU A 73 11.69 -1.33 -10.27
N GLY A 74 12.78 -0.57 -10.37
CA GLY A 74 12.88 0.62 -11.20
C GLY A 74 13.31 0.32 -12.64
N GLU A 75 13.31 1.34 -13.49
CA GLU A 75 13.61 1.19 -14.92
C GLU A 75 15.05 0.79 -15.23
N ASN A 76 16.00 1.03 -14.30
CA ASN A 76 17.39 0.65 -14.44
C ASN A 76 17.72 -0.66 -13.71
N GLY A 77 16.69 -1.39 -13.25
CA GLY A 77 16.83 -2.64 -12.48
C GLY A 77 17.15 -2.42 -10.99
N GLU A 78 17.16 -1.18 -10.53
CA GLU A 78 17.30 -0.83 -9.13
C GLU A 78 16.11 -1.34 -8.31
N LYS A 79 16.39 -1.74 -7.07
CA LYS A 79 15.41 -2.36 -6.18
C LYS A 79 15.34 -1.57 -4.89
N PHE A 80 14.14 -1.18 -4.50
CA PHE A 80 13.89 -0.38 -3.32
C PHE A 80 12.55 -0.72 -2.70
N ILE A 81 12.37 -0.35 -1.43
CA ILE A 81 11.13 -0.56 -0.68
C ILE A 81 10.45 0.80 -0.52
N VAL A 82 9.15 0.83 -0.80
CA VAL A 82 8.29 1.97 -0.47
C VAL A 82 7.42 1.55 0.70
N GLU A 83 7.51 2.30 1.80
CA GLU A 83 6.69 2.09 2.99
C GLU A 83 5.63 3.18 3.09
N MET A 84 4.37 2.78 3.25
CA MET A 84 3.30 3.69 3.63
C MET A 84 3.36 3.93 5.13
N GLN A 85 3.39 5.20 5.53
CA GLN A 85 3.46 5.62 6.94
C GLN A 85 2.34 6.61 7.22
N ASN A 86 1.52 6.36 8.24
CA ASN A 86 0.63 7.37 8.81
C ASN A 86 1.31 7.96 10.04
N ALA A 87 2.32 8.78 9.79
CA ALA A 87 3.06 9.47 10.83
C ALA A 87 2.80 10.97 10.72
N TYR A 88 2.52 11.63 11.85
CA TYR A 88 2.71 13.07 11.95
C TYR A 88 4.21 13.33 11.79
N GLN A 89 4.61 13.98 10.70
CA GLN A 89 5.96 14.53 10.56
C GLN A 89 5.96 15.94 11.14
N THR A 90 6.71 16.10 12.23
CA THR A 90 7.00 17.40 12.88
C THR A 90 8.14 18.10 12.17
#